data_AF-Q1JQG3-F1
#
_entry.id   AF-Q1JQG3-F1
#
_cell.length_a   1.000
_cell.length_b   1.000
_cell.length_c   1.000
_cell.angle_alpha   90.00
_cell.angle_beta   90.00
_cell.angle_gamma   90.00
#
_symmetry.space_group_name_H-M   'P 1'
#
loop_
_entity.id
_entity.type
_entity.pdbx_description
1 polymer ?
#
loop_
_entity_poly.entity_id
_entity_poly.type
_entity_poly.pdbx_seq_one_letter_code
_entity_poly.pdbx_strand_id
1 'polypeptide(L)' 'VWAQLERRKMTLEYPDMHNAEISRRLGKLWRLLTDAEKQPYVDESERLRVMHMKQYPDY' A
#
# COMPACT_ATOMS: atom_id res chain seq x y z
N VAL A 1 -2.57 -1.35 1.76
CA VAL A 1 -2.67 -0.32 2.81
C VAL A 1 -1.67 0.82 2.59
N TRP A 2 -0.36 0.61 2.82
CA TRP A 2 0.66 1.66 2.66
C TRP A 2 0.66 2.34 1.27
N ALA A 3 0.73 1.53 0.21
CA ALA A 3 0.81 2.06 -1.16
C ALA A 3 -0.41 2.90 -1.57
N GLN A 4 -1.59 2.68 -0.98
CA GLN A 4 -2.77 3.50 -1.24
C GLN A 4 -2.67 4.87 -0.56
N LEU A 5 -2.20 4.91 0.68
CA LEU A 5 -1.99 6.16 1.42
C LEU A 5 -0.93 7.02 0.75
N GLU A 6 0.22 6.43 0.42
CA GLU A 6 1.31 7.14 -0.22
C GLU A 6 0.99 7.55 -1.66
N ARG A 7 0.25 6.72 -2.42
CA ARG A 7 -0.27 7.12 -3.73
C ARG A 7 -1.13 8.37 -3.62
N ARG A 8 -2.05 8.42 -2.64
CA ARG A 8 -2.93 9.58 -2.44
C ARG A 8 -2.13 10.84 -2.16
N LYS A 9 -1.11 10.77 -1.30
CA LYS A 9 -0.19 11.90 -1.04
C LYS A 9 0.51 12.34 -2.33
N MET A 10 1.09 11.41 -3.07
CA MET A 10 1.79 11.72 -4.33
C MET A 10 0.87 12.31 -5.40
N THR A 11 -0.37 11.87 -5.51
CA THR A 11 -1.33 12.47 -6.46
C THR A 11 -1.76 13.88 -6.07
N LEU A 12 -1.72 14.22 -4.77
CA LEU A 12 -2.03 15.57 -4.29
C LEU A 12 -0.84 16.51 -4.48
N GLU A 13 0.37 16.01 -4.26
CA GLU A 13 1.62 16.78 -4.40
C GLU A 13 2.05 16.93 -5.87
N TYR A 14 1.78 15.91 -6.70
CA TYR A 14 2.13 15.87 -8.12
C TYR A 14 0.91 15.46 -8.97
N PRO A 15 -0.08 16.36 -9.15
CA PRO A 15 -1.33 16.04 -9.84
C PRO A 15 -1.13 15.65 -11.31
N ASP A 16 -0.07 16.13 -11.96
CA ASP A 16 0.24 15.82 -13.36
C ASP A 16 1.05 14.51 -13.53
N MET A 17 1.47 13.90 -12.42
CA MET A 17 2.27 12.68 -12.47
C MET A 17 1.40 11.48 -12.87
N HIS A 18 1.84 10.76 -13.90
CA HIS A 18 1.15 9.53 -14.32
C HIS A 18 1.14 8.45 -13.22
N ASN A 19 0.00 7.80 -13.05
CA ASN A 19 -0.18 6.71 -12.07
C ASN A 19 0.85 5.57 -12.20
N ALA A 20 1.29 5.28 -13.42
CA ALA A 20 2.32 4.28 -13.68
C ALA A 20 3.67 4.66 -13.05
N GLU A 21 4.03 5.95 -13.10
CA GLU A 21 5.25 6.48 -12.49
C GLU A 21 5.14 6.52 -10.97
N ILE A 22 3.99 6.94 -10.44
CA ILE A 22 3.69 6.88 -9.00
C ILE A 22 3.87 5.44 -8.48
N SER A 23 3.28 4.47 -9.17
CA SER A 23 3.39 3.05 -8.78
C SER A 23 4.84 2.55 -8.78
N ARG A 24 5.63 2.97 -9.76
CA ARG A 24 7.05 2.60 -9.87
C ARG A 24 7.87 3.20 -8.71
N ARG A 25 7.61 4.46 -8.35
CA ARG A 25 8.26 5.13 -7.21
C ARG A 25 7.87 4.51 -5.88
N LEU A 26 6.59 4.24 -5.67
CA LEU A 26 6.09 3.57 -4.46
C LEU A 26 6.73 2.19 -4.27
N GLY A 27 6.90 1.40 -5.33
CA GLY A 27 7.60 0.12 -5.24
C GLY A 27 9.06 0.24 -4.81
N LYS A 28 9.77 1.29 -5.26
CA LYS A 28 11.14 1.58 -4.81
C LYS A 28 11.16 2.01 -3.35
N LEU A 29 10.29 2.95 -2.97
CA LEU A 29 10.18 3.46 -1.60
C LEU A 29 9.85 2.33 -0.61
N TRP A 30 8.91 1.45 -0.95
CA TRP A 30 8.59 0.29 -0.13
C TRP A 30 9.81 -0.59 0.15
N ARG A 31 10.64 -0.85 -0.86
CA ARG A 31 11.86 -1.65 -0.69
C ARG A 31 12.89 -0.98 0.23
N LEU A 32 12.92 0.35 0.26
CA LEU A 32 13.83 1.14 1.07
C LEU A 32 13.39 1.25 2.54
N LEU A 33 12.11 1.04 2.85
CA LEU A 33 11.63 1.01 4.23
C LEU A 33 12.28 -0.14 5.00
N THR A 34 12.56 0.11 6.27
CA THR A 34 12.99 -0.92 7.22
C THR A 34 11.83 -1.88 7.54
N ASP A 35 12.15 -3.06 8.05
CA ASP A 35 11.12 -4.02 8.43
C ASP A 35 10.22 -3.49 9.54
N ALA A 36 10.76 -2.71 10.49
CA ALA A 36 10.00 -2.04 11.52
C ALA A 36 8.97 -1.05 10.95
N GLU A 37 9.32 -0.31 9.89
CA GLU A 37 8.40 0.62 9.22
C GLU A 37 7.35 -0.10 8.37
N LYS A 38 7.69 -1.26 7.80
CA LYS A 38 6.77 -2.09 7.01
C LYS A 38 5.78 -2.85 7.89
N GLN A 39 6.23 -3.32 9.04
CA GLN A 39 5.50 -4.22 9.94
C GLN A 39 4.03 -3.80 10.18
N PRO A 40 3.72 -2.56 10.60
CA PRO A 40 2.32 -2.18 10.84
C PRO A 40 1.43 -2.30 9.60
N TYR A 41 1.99 -2.08 8.40
CA TYR A 41 1.23 -2.21 7.15
C TYR A 41 1.08 -3.67 6.71
N VAL A 42 2.05 -4.52 7.03
CA VAL A 42 1.96 -5.97 6.80
C VAL A 42 0.90 -6.57 7.71
N ASP A 43 0.94 -6.25 9.00
CA ASP A 43 -0.03 -6.72 10.00
C ASP A 43 -1.45 -6.27 9.64
N GLU A 44 -1.63 -5.01 9.25
CA GLU A 44 -2.95 -4.52 8.83
C GLU A 44 -3.42 -5.19 7.53
N SER A 45 -2.51 -5.47 6.59
CA SER A 45 -2.87 -6.16 5.35
C SER A 45 -3.29 -7.62 5.63
N GLU A 46 -2.63 -8.31 6.55
CA GLU A 46 -3.03 -9.64 7.00
C GLU A 46 -4.36 -9.61 7.75
N ARG A 47 -4.57 -8.61 8.62
CA ARG A 47 -5.86 -8.42 9.31
C ARG A 47 -7.01 -8.27 8.32
N LEU A 48 -6.83 -7.44 7.29
CA LEU A 48 -7.81 -7.25 6.23
C LEU A 48 -8.04 -8.54 5.42
N ARG A 49 -6.96 -9.27 5.10
CA ARG A 49 -7.05 -10.57 4.41
C ARG A 49 -7.89 -11.57 5.20
N VAL A 50 -7.60 -11.73 6.49
CA VAL A 50 -8.35 -12.63 7.38
C VAL A 50 -9.82 -12.21 7.50
N MET A 51 -10.10 -10.90 7.62
CA MET A 51 -11.49 -10.42 7.64
C MET A 51 -12.21 -10.72 6.32
N HIS A 52 -11.56 -10.50 5.18
CA HIS A 52 -12.15 -10.81 3.87
C HIS A 52 -12.45 -12.30 3.73
N MET A 53 -11.52 -13.18 4.10
CA MET A 53 -11.74 -14.64 4.05
C MET A 53 -12.88 -15.10 4.97
N LYS A 54 -13.06 -14.46 6.13
CA LYS A 54 -14.19 -14.75 7.03
C LYS A 54 -15.53 -14.24 6.49
N GLN A 55 -15.53 -13.08 5.83
CA GLN A 55 -16.75 -12.48 5.26
C GLN A 55 -17.17 -13.14 3.95
N TYR A 56 -16.21 -13.62 3.17
CA TYR A 56 -16.40 -14.26 1.87
C TYR A 56 -15.72 -15.63 1.87
N PRO A 57 -16.27 -16.61 2.59
CA PRO A 57 -15.67 -17.94 2.70
C PRO A 57 -15.67 -18.73 1.37
N ASP A 58 -16.51 -18.35 0.41
CA ASP A 58 -16.70 -19.04 -0.88
C ASP A 58 -16.07 -18.29 -2.09
N TYR A 59 -15.20 -17.30 -1.85
CA TYR A 59 -14.42 -16.63 -2.89
C TYR A 59 -13.20 -17.45 -3.30
#